data_AF-A0A4Q3TMT5-F1
#
_entry.id   AF-A0A4Q3TMT5-F1
#
_cell.length_a   1.000
_cell.length_b   1.000
_cell.length_c   1.000
_cell.angle_alpha   90.00
_cell.angle_beta   90.00
_cell.angle_gamma   90.00
#
_symmetry.space_group_name_H-M   'P 1'
#
loop_
_entity.id
_entity.type
_entity.pdbx_description
1 polymer ?
#
loop_
_entity_poly.entity_id
_entity_poly.type
_entity_poly.pdbx_seq_one_letter_code
_entity_poly.pdbx_strand_id
1 'polypeptide(L)'
;MPFQVRVSRNPEFVLVEVSGPASMSELATLIATMSEQTKAAGDKRAVVDLQGVVGTLSFTDHFQIGHYVSRQMRHLERLASIVPPDKITRTSEKVATSMGMNLRVFTRLEDALNWIVE
;
A
#
# COMPACT_ATOMS: atom_id res chain seq x y z
N MET A 1 18.18 -10.11 4.00
CA MET A 1 17.77 -9.66 2.65
C MET A 1 17.54 -8.15 2.71
N PRO A 2 17.91 -7.37 1.69
CA PRO A 2 17.64 -5.93 1.67
C PRO A 2 16.16 -5.64 1.40
N PHE A 3 15.71 -4.41 1.69
CA PHE A 3 14.41 -3.91 1.26
C PHE A 3 14.33 -3.88 -0.28
N GLN A 4 13.31 -4.51 -0.86
CA GLN A 4 13.14 -4.64 -2.31
C GLN A 4 11.72 -4.29 -2.71
N VAL A 5 11.59 -3.65 -3.87
CA VAL A 5 10.32 -3.24 -4.46
C VAL A 5 10.29 -3.70 -5.90
N ARG A 6 9.24 -4.43 -6.27
CA ARG A 6 8.97 -4.82 -7.65
C ARG A 6 7.65 -4.21 -8.09
N VAL A 7 7.62 -3.64 -9.29
CA VAL A 7 6.44 -3.00 -9.86
C VAL A 7 6.05 -3.70 -11.15
N SER A 8 4.80 -4.15 -11.21
CA SER A 8 4.19 -4.80 -12.37
C SER A 8 2.94 -4.02 -12.75
N ARG A 9 2.86 -3.48 -13.97
CA ARG A 9 1.69 -2.74 -14.45
C ARG A 9 0.79 -3.65 -15.26
N ASN A 10 -0.46 -3.75 -14.85
CA ASN A 10 -1.53 -4.39 -15.60
C ASN A 10 -2.43 -3.31 -16.22
N PRO A 11 -3.27 -3.65 -17.22
CA PRO A 11 -4.18 -2.68 -17.82
C PRO A 11 -5.14 -1.99 -16.82
N GLU A 12 -5.50 -2.67 -15.74
CA GLU A 12 -6.51 -2.20 -14.78
C GLU A 12 -5.91 -1.61 -13.49
N PHE A 13 -4.70 -2.03 -13.11
CA PHE A 13 -4.05 -1.61 -11.88
C PHE A 13 -2.54 -1.85 -11.93
N VAL A 14 -1.81 -1.14 -11.06
CA VAL A 14 -0.40 -1.42 -10.79
C VAL A 14 -0.27 -2.31 -9.54
N LEU A 15 0.52 -3.37 -9.64
CA LEU A 15 0.92 -4.21 -8.51
C LEU A 15 2.32 -3.81 -8.06
N VAL A 16 2.46 -3.54 -6.76
CA VAL A 16 3.72 -3.24 -6.10
C VAL A 16 3.99 -4.30 -5.05
N GLU A 17 4.99 -5.13 -5.27
CA GLU A 17 5.41 -6.18 -4.35
C GLU A 17 6.60 -5.68 -3.53
N VAL A 18 6.49 -5.75 -2.21
CA VAL A 18 7.50 -5.27 -1.27
C VAL A 18 8.00 -6.42 -0.43
N SER A 19 9.32 -6.55 -0.31
CA SER A 19 9.93 -7.61 0.48
C SER A 19 11.18 -7.16 1.23
N GLY A 20 11.54 -7.91 2.28
CA GLY A 20 12.68 -7.62 3.13
C GLY A 20 12.33 -6.78 4.37
N PRO A 21 13.31 -6.47 5.22
CA PRO A 21 13.14 -5.62 6.39
C PRO A 21 12.62 -4.25 5.97
N ALA A 22 11.57 -3.76 6.62
CA ALA A 22 11.04 -2.43 6.38
C ALA A 22 10.98 -1.60 7.66
N SER A 23 11.57 -0.42 7.59
CA SER A 23 11.43 0.67 8.53
C SER A 23 10.37 1.67 8.07
N MET A 24 9.90 2.51 9.00
CA MET A 24 8.97 3.59 8.65
C MET A 24 9.54 4.56 7.61
N SER A 25 10.86 4.83 7.66
CA SER A 25 11.53 5.65 6.64
C SER A 25 11.50 5.01 5.25
N GLU A 26 11.75 3.71 5.14
CA GLU A 26 11.69 3.00 3.85
C GLU A 26 10.28 2.99 3.28
N LEU A 27 9.26 2.80 4.14
CA LEU A 27 7.86 2.86 3.73
C LEU A 27 7.44 4.28 3.32
N ALA A 28 7.90 5.32 4.03
CA ALA A 28 7.63 6.70 3.64
C ALA A 28 8.24 7.04 2.28
N THR A 29 9.49 6.61 2.04
CA THR A 29 10.14 6.75 0.73
C THR A 29 9.38 5.99 -0.35
N LEU A 30 8.97 4.75 -0.07
CA LEU A 30 8.16 3.95 -1.00
C LEU A 30 6.85 4.67 -1.37
N ILE A 31 6.11 5.19 -0.39
CA ILE A 31 4.83 5.90 -0.64
C ILE A 31 5.08 7.13 -1.51
N ALA A 32 6.13 7.91 -1.24
CA ALA A 32 6.48 9.08 -2.06
C ALA A 32 6.81 8.68 -3.51
N THR A 33 7.69 7.69 -3.68
CA THR A 33 8.08 7.18 -5.01
C THR A 33 6.89 6.60 -5.76
N MET A 34 6.06 5.79 -5.11
CA MET A 34 4.85 5.25 -5.70
C MET A 34 3.89 6.35 -6.13
N SER A 35 3.71 7.39 -5.31
CA SER A 35 2.83 8.51 -5.62
C SER A 35 3.27 9.23 -6.89
N GLU A 36 4.56 9.52 -7.01
CA GLU A 36 5.14 10.14 -8.20
C GLU A 36 4.98 9.25 -9.44
N GLN A 37 5.34 7.98 -9.34
CA GLN A 37 5.31 7.06 -10.47
C GLN A 37 3.89 6.78 -10.96
N THR A 38 2.95 6.54 -10.04
CA THR A 38 1.55 6.26 -10.39
C THR A 38 0.88 7.49 -11.00
N LYS A 39 1.16 8.68 -10.46
CA LYS A 39 0.67 9.93 -11.02
C LYS A 39 1.23 10.20 -12.42
N ALA A 40 2.53 9.98 -12.64
CA ALA A 40 3.18 10.18 -13.93
C ALA A 40 2.67 9.19 -15.00
N ALA A 41 2.38 7.95 -14.60
CA ALA A 41 1.83 6.93 -15.50
C ALA A 41 0.31 7.05 -15.72
N GLY A 42 -0.39 7.91 -14.97
CA GLY A 42 -1.83 8.03 -15.03
C GLY A 42 -2.59 6.87 -14.37
N ASP A 43 -1.89 6.07 -13.54
CA ASP A 43 -2.47 4.93 -12.83
C ASP A 43 -3.60 5.43 -11.90
N LYS A 44 -4.74 4.72 -11.93
CA LYS A 44 -5.92 5.02 -11.10
C LYS A 44 -6.11 4.05 -9.96
N ARG A 45 -5.51 2.86 -10.05
CA ARG A 45 -5.72 1.78 -9.10
C ARG A 45 -4.40 1.09 -8.81
N ALA A 46 -4.15 0.78 -7.55
CA ALA A 46 -2.92 0.13 -7.13
C ALA A 46 -3.17 -0.96 -6.09
N VAL A 47 -2.33 -1.98 -6.12
CA VAL A 47 -2.26 -3.06 -5.14
C VAL A 47 -0.85 -3.07 -4.59
N VAL A 48 -0.72 -3.08 -3.26
CA VAL A 48 0.57 -3.14 -2.57
C VAL A 48 0.62 -4.44 -1.78
N ASP A 49 1.45 -5.38 -2.22
CA ASP A 49 1.71 -6.62 -1.50
C ASP A 49 2.88 -6.43 -0.52
N LEU A 50 2.57 -6.46 0.77
CA LEU A 50 3.50 -6.35 1.88
C LEU A 50 3.76 -7.69 2.57
N GLN A 51 3.33 -8.82 1.99
CA GLN A 51 3.51 -10.15 2.60
C GLN A 51 4.99 -10.54 2.75
N GLY A 52 5.85 -10.04 1.85
CA GLY A 52 7.29 -10.24 1.92
C GLY A 52 8.00 -9.36 2.96
N VAL A 53 7.29 -8.43 3.62
CA VAL A 53 7.90 -7.47 4.56
C VAL A 53 8.20 -8.12 5.90
N VAL A 54 9.45 -8.00 6.31
CA VAL A 54 9.98 -8.51 7.58
C VAL A 54 10.07 -7.36 8.59
N GLY A 55 9.77 -7.66 9.86
CA GLY A 55 9.73 -6.68 10.93
C GLY A 55 8.31 -6.35 11.38
N THR A 56 8.23 -5.58 12.46
CA THR A 56 6.98 -5.16 13.10
C THR A 56 6.91 -3.64 13.07
N LEU A 57 5.80 -3.12 12.57
CA LEU A 57 5.50 -1.70 12.62
C LEU A 57 4.76 -1.39 13.91
N SER A 58 5.10 -0.28 14.56
CA SER A 58 4.37 0.20 15.73
C SER A 58 3.00 0.73 15.33
N PHE A 59 2.12 0.91 16.31
CA PHE A 59 0.84 1.60 16.09
C PHE A 59 1.04 3.00 15.50
N THR A 60 2.04 3.73 15.99
CA THR A 60 2.40 5.07 15.49
C THR A 60 2.82 5.03 14.03
N ASP A 61 3.60 4.02 13.62
CA ASP A 61 3.99 3.84 12.21
C ASP A 61 2.77 3.60 11.33
N HIS A 62 1.85 2.72 11.74
CA HIS A 62 0.61 2.49 10.99
C HIS A 62 -0.25 3.75 10.86
N PHE A 63 -0.32 4.56 11.92
CA PHE A 63 -1.03 5.83 11.89
C PHE A 63 -0.39 6.82 10.89
N GLN A 64 0.94 6.94 10.93
CA GLN A 64 1.69 7.79 9.99
C GLN A 64 1.56 7.31 8.54
N ILE A 65 1.61 6.00 8.30
CA ILE A 65 1.38 5.41 6.97
C ILE A 65 0.00 5.82 6.45
N GLY A 66 -1.06 5.68 7.26
CA GLY A 66 -2.41 6.10 6.87
C GLY A 66 -2.47 7.57 6.45
N HIS A 67 -1.79 8.45 7.17
CA HIS A 67 -1.69 9.87 6.82
C HIS A 67 -0.89 10.15 5.54
N TYR A 68 0.24 9.46 5.34
CA TYR A 68 1.05 9.66 4.14
C TYR A 68 0.30 9.20 2.89
N VAL A 69 -0.27 7.99 2.94
CA VAL A 69 -1.00 7.41 1.83
C VAL A 69 -2.20 8.30 1.48
N SER A 70 -3.00 8.75 2.46
CA SER A 70 -4.18 9.59 2.20
C SER A 70 -3.90 10.97 1.64
N ARG A 71 -2.67 11.50 1.82
CA ARG A 71 -2.24 12.79 1.27
C ARG A 71 -1.62 12.64 -0.11
N GLN A 72 -0.77 11.63 -0.29
CA GLN A 72 0.04 11.48 -1.50
C GLN A 72 -0.69 10.70 -2.59
N MET A 73 -1.57 9.76 -2.22
CA MET A 73 -2.22 8.85 -3.18
C MET A 73 -3.64 9.27 -3.57
N ARG A 74 -4.00 10.55 -3.40
CA ARG A 74 -5.36 11.04 -3.68
C ARG A 74 -5.79 10.95 -5.14
N HIS A 75 -4.84 10.79 -6.06
CA HIS A 75 -5.14 10.56 -7.48
C HIS A 75 -5.59 9.13 -7.77
N LEU A 76 -5.36 8.19 -6.85
CA LEU A 76 -5.85 6.83 -6.95
C LEU A 76 -7.32 6.77 -6.54
N GLU A 77 -8.13 6.12 -7.37
CA GLU A 77 -9.53 5.80 -7.09
C GLU A 77 -9.66 4.67 -6.07
N ARG A 78 -8.71 3.71 -6.10
CA ARG A 78 -8.65 2.57 -5.18
C ARG A 78 -7.21 2.16 -4.89
N LEU A 79 -6.95 1.83 -3.63
CA LEU A 79 -5.69 1.24 -3.18
C LEU A 79 -5.97 0.00 -2.34
N ALA A 80 -5.43 -1.14 -2.75
CA ALA A 80 -5.43 -2.35 -1.93
C ALA A 80 -4.05 -2.51 -1.27
N SER A 81 -4.04 -2.90 0.01
CA SER A 81 -2.81 -3.32 0.70
C SER A 81 -2.99 -4.74 1.20
N ILE A 82 -2.03 -5.62 0.91
CA ILE A 82 -2.06 -7.01 1.34
C ILE A 82 -0.99 -7.18 2.41
N VAL A 83 -1.37 -7.65 3.59
CA VAL A 83 -0.46 -7.87 4.71
C VAL A 83 -0.56 -9.32 5.20
N PRO A 84 0.48 -9.86 5.84
CA PRO A 84 0.37 -11.15 6.51
C PRO A 84 -0.80 -11.16 7.52
N PRO A 85 -1.54 -12.28 7.67
CA PRO A 85 -2.68 -12.37 8.58
C PRO A 85 -2.37 -12.01 10.04
N ASP A 86 -1.16 -12.31 10.50
CA ASP A 86 -0.64 -12.00 11.83
C ASP A 86 -0.29 -10.52 12.04
N LYS A 87 -0.22 -9.73 10.95
CA LYS A 87 0.14 -8.30 10.97
C LYS A 87 -1.02 -7.36 10.66
N ILE A 88 -2.24 -7.88 10.49
CA ILE A 88 -3.40 -7.05 10.17
C ILE A 88 -3.86 -6.23 11.39
N THR A 89 -3.68 -4.92 11.32
CA THR A 89 -4.16 -3.97 12.36
C THR A 89 -5.34 -3.12 11.87
N ARG A 90 -5.46 -2.92 10.54
CA ARG A 90 -6.39 -1.98 9.89
C ARG A 90 -6.30 -0.53 10.39
N THR A 91 -5.24 -0.16 11.12
CA THR A 91 -5.05 1.21 11.62
C THR A 91 -4.82 2.17 10.46
N SER A 92 -3.93 1.83 9.53
CA SER A 92 -3.66 2.64 8.33
C SER A 92 -4.90 2.79 7.44
N GLU A 93 -5.69 1.72 7.31
CA GLU A 93 -6.98 1.72 6.60
C GLU A 93 -7.96 2.74 7.19
N LYS A 94 -8.21 2.66 8.51
CA LYS A 94 -9.12 3.57 9.21
C LYS A 94 -8.69 5.02 9.09
N VAL A 95 -7.39 5.30 9.25
CA VAL A 95 -6.86 6.66 9.10
C VAL A 95 -7.03 7.14 7.66
N ALA A 96 -6.63 6.37 6.65
CA ALA A 96 -6.71 6.81 5.27
C ALA A 96 -8.16 7.01 4.79
N THR A 97 -9.06 6.12 5.17
CA THR A 97 -10.50 6.20 4.84
C THR A 97 -11.17 7.40 5.50
N SER A 98 -10.83 7.71 6.76
CA SER A 98 -11.31 8.93 7.44
C SER A 98 -10.89 10.23 6.73
N MET A 99 -9.85 10.16 5.89
CA MET A 99 -9.31 11.29 5.12
C MET A 99 -9.75 11.28 3.64
N GLY A 100 -10.76 10.44 3.31
CA GLY A 100 -11.41 10.40 2.00
C GLY A 100 -10.78 9.45 1.00
N MET A 101 -9.81 8.63 1.40
CA MET A 101 -9.18 7.66 0.50
C MET A 101 -9.94 6.33 0.47
N ASN A 102 -10.06 5.72 -0.69
CA ASN A 102 -10.57 4.36 -0.81
C ASN A 102 -9.42 3.34 -0.68
N LEU A 103 -8.97 3.15 0.56
CA LEU A 103 -7.98 2.14 0.93
C LEU A 103 -8.68 0.94 1.56
N ARG A 104 -8.32 -0.28 1.17
CA ARG A 104 -8.70 -1.52 1.87
C ARG A 104 -7.49 -2.41 2.12
N VAL A 105 -7.42 -3.00 3.31
CA VAL A 105 -6.39 -3.94 3.72
C VAL A 105 -6.93 -5.36 3.67
N PHE A 106 -6.19 -6.23 3.01
CA PHE A 106 -6.49 -7.64 2.80
C PHE A 106 -5.39 -8.52 3.39
N THR A 107 -5.73 -9.79 3.62
CA THR A 107 -4.75 -10.82 4.00
C THR A 107 -4.52 -11.86 2.89
N ARG A 108 -5.26 -11.75 1.78
CA ARG A 108 -5.17 -12.64 0.62
C ARG A 108 -5.08 -11.81 -0.65
N LEU A 109 -4.16 -12.18 -1.53
CA LEU A 109 -3.98 -11.53 -2.83
C LEU A 109 -5.25 -11.59 -3.68
N GLU A 110 -5.91 -12.74 -3.73
CA GLU A 110 -7.12 -12.95 -4.54
C GLU A 110 -8.26 -11.98 -4.16
N ASP A 111 -8.50 -11.77 -2.86
CA ASP A 111 -9.53 -10.83 -2.40
C ASP A 111 -9.22 -9.39 -2.79
N ALA A 112 -7.94 -9.01 -2.70
CA ALA A 112 -7.48 -7.68 -3.08
C ALA A 112 -7.62 -7.45 -4.59
N LEU A 113 -7.30 -8.47 -5.40
CA LEU A 113 -7.41 -8.41 -6.85
C LEU A 113 -8.87 -8.34 -7.31
N ASN A 114 -9.76 -9.15 -6.73
CA ASN A 114 -11.18 -9.09 -7.05
C ASN A 114 -11.77 -7.70 -6.76
N TRP A 115 -11.40 -7.11 -5.62
CA TRP A 115 -11.88 -5.78 -5.25
C TRP A 115 -11.26 -4.63 -6.06
N ILE A 116 -10.00 -4.76 -6.51
CA ILE A 116 -9.36 -3.68 -7.27
C ILE A 116 -9.97 -3.50 -8.66
N VAL A 117 -10.45 -4.59 -9.28
CA VAL A 117 -11.01 -4.57 -10.64
C VAL A 117 -12.52 -4.36 -10.69
N GLU A 118 -13.25 -4.65 -9.61
CA GLU A 118 -14.70 -4.39 -9.47
C GLU A 118 -15.10 -2.95 -9.87
#